data_AF-A0A847VMT6-F1
#
_entry.id   AF-A0A847VMT6-F1
#
_cell.length_a   1.000
_cell.length_b   1.000
_cell.length_c   1.000
_cell.angle_alpha   90.00
_cell.angle_beta   90.00
_cell.angle_gamma   90.00
#
_symmetry.space_group_name_H-M   'P 1'
#
loop_
_entity.id
_entity.type
_entity.pdbx_description
1 polymer ?
#
loop_
_entity_poly.entity_id
_entity_poly.type
_entity_poly.pdbx_seq_one_letter_code
_entity_poly.pdbx_strand_id
1 'polypeptide(L)'
;QEETGHLYNLEATPAEGTTYRFAKEDRRRWPDILQAGTAEQPYYTNSSQLPVGFTDDPFEALERQEPLQRKYTGGTVLHLYMSEPLSSAEACSTLVRRALTNYRLPYVTVTPTFSICPTHGYLAGRHDYCPRCDEERLAAKRRRLAAA
;
A
#
# COMPACT_ATOMS: atom_id res chain seq x y z
N GLN A 1 -30.84 -11.30 7.99
CA GLN A 1 -30.64 -12.71 8.40
C GLN A 1 -31.93 -13.32 8.94
N GLU A 2 -32.63 -12.66 9.87
CA GLU A 2 -33.91 -13.15 10.44
C GLU A 2 -34.98 -13.45 9.38
N GLU A 3 -35.13 -12.59 8.37
CA GLU A 3 -36.14 -12.75 7.32
C GLU A 3 -35.89 -13.92 6.38
N THR A 4 -34.63 -14.22 6.04
CA THR A 4 -34.27 -15.19 4.98
C THR A 4 -33.62 -16.46 5.51
N GLY A 5 -33.18 -16.49 6.76
CA GLY A 5 -32.35 -17.56 7.31
C GLY A 5 -30.93 -17.64 6.74
N HIS A 6 -30.57 -16.80 5.77
CA HIS A 6 -29.22 -16.73 5.20
C HIS A 6 -28.28 -15.92 6.10
N LEU A 7 -27.04 -16.40 6.21
CA LEU A 7 -25.95 -15.68 6.87
C LEU A 7 -25.36 -14.67 5.88
N TYR A 8 -25.30 -13.41 6.30
CA TYR A 8 -24.69 -12.32 5.54
C TYR A 8 -23.57 -11.70 6.38
N ASN A 9 -22.47 -11.35 5.72
CA ASN A 9 -21.31 -10.72 6.31
C ASN A 9 -21.09 -9.34 5.69
N LEU A 10 -20.35 -8.48 6.39
CA LEU A 10 -19.84 -7.23 5.84
C LEU A 10 -18.37 -7.42 5.47
N GLU A 11 -18.05 -7.27 4.19
CA GLU A 11 -16.71 -7.49 3.65
C GLU A 11 -16.10 -6.19 3.12
N ALA A 12 -14.82 -5.99 3.43
CA ALA A 12 -14.00 -4.96 2.80
C ALA A 12 -13.50 -5.51 1.46
N THR A 13 -14.32 -5.39 0.41
CA THR A 13 -14.01 -5.91 -0.92
C THR A 13 -12.65 -5.40 -1.42
N PRO A 14 -11.80 -6.22 -2.06
CA PRO A 14 -10.52 -5.75 -2.62
C PRO A 14 -10.66 -4.68 -3.72
N ALA A 15 -11.71 -4.79 -4.54
CA ALA A 15 -12.15 -3.79 -5.52
C ALA A 15 -11.09 -3.29 -6.54
N GLU A 16 -10.09 -4.12 -6.88
CA GLU A 16 -8.93 -3.75 -7.71
C GLU A 16 -9.27 -2.96 -8.99
N GLY A 17 -10.24 -3.43 -9.78
CA GLY A 17 -10.74 -2.69 -10.96
C GLY A 17 -12.00 -1.88 -10.70
N THR A 18 -12.75 -2.22 -9.65
CA THR A 18 -14.07 -1.64 -9.37
C THR A 18 -13.95 -0.18 -8.92
N THR A 19 -12.94 0.16 -8.10
CA THR A 19 -12.70 1.53 -7.63
C THR A 19 -12.49 2.50 -8.78
N TYR A 20 -11.64 2.13 -9.74
CA TYR A 20 -11.38 2.90 -10.96
C TYR A 20 -12.63 2.98 -11.85
N ARG A 21 -13.29 1.84 -12.08
CA ARG A 21 -14.48 1.78 -12.94
C ARG A 21 -15.60 2.66 -12.42
N PHE A 22 -15.94 2.59 -11.13
CA PHE A 22 -17.00 3.42 -10.55
C PHE A 22 -16.62 4.90 -10.58
N ALA A 23 -15.39 5.25 -10.23
CA ALA A 23 -14.95 6.64 -10.30
C ALA A 23 -15.11 7.22 -11.73
N LYS A 24 -14.73 6.46 -12.74
CA LYS A 24 -14.87 6.86 -14.15
C LYS A 24 -16.32 7.01 -14.61
N GLU A 25 -17.20 6.08 -14.24
CA GLU A 25 -18.62 6.16 -14.63
C GLU A 25 -19.36 7.27 -13.90
N ASP A 26 -19.08 7.47 -12.61
CA ASP A 26 -19.72 8.52 -11.82
C ASP A 26 -19.35 9.91 -12.33
N ARG A 27 -18.09 10.13 -12.73
CA ARG A 27 -17.64 11.40 -13.33
C ARG A 27 -18.41 11.76 -14.60
N ARG A 28 -18.85 10.78 -15.39
CA ARG A 28 -19.67 11.03 -16.59
C ARG A 28 -21.08 11.54 -16.24
N ARG A 29 -21.59 11.19 -15.06
CA ARG A 29 -22.93 11.54 -14.60
C ARG A 29 -22.94 12.80 -13.75
N TRP A 30 -21.88 12.99 -12.97
CA TRP A 30 -21.70 14.08 -12.01
C TRP A 30 -20.33 14.72 -12.21
N PRO A 31 -20.24 15.78 -13.04
CA PRO A 31 -18.97 16.44 -13.35
C PRO A 31 -18.22 16.97 -12.11
N ASP A 32 -18.95 17.39 -11.07
CA ASP A 32 -18.38 17.99 -9.86
C ASP A 32 -18.08 16.97 -8.74
N ILE A 33 -18.14 15.66 -9.03
CA ILE A 33 -17.92 14.63 -8.02
C ILE A 33 -16.47 14.63 -7.51
N LEU A 34 -16.31 14.57 -6.19
CA LEU A 34 -15.00 14.52 -5.54
C LEU A 34 -14.45 13.08 -5.54
N GLN A 35 -13.24 12.92 -6.08
CA GLN A 35 -12.58 11.62 -6.26
C GLN A 35 -11.08 11.77 -6.01
N ALA A 36 -10.41 10.67 -5.66
CA ALA A 36 -8.95 10.64 -5.56
C ALA A 36 -8.31 10.38 -6.93
N GLY A 37 -6.99 10.61 -7.04
CA GLY A 37 -6.22 10.41 -8.26
C GLY A 37 -6.25 11.61 -9.21
N THR A 38 -5.93 11.38 -10.48
CA THR A 38 -5.89 12.44 -11.50
C THR A 38 -7.18 12.48 -12.34
N ALA A 39 -7.27 13.44 -13.26
CA ALA A 39 -8.37 13.49 -14.23
C ALA A 39 -8.41 12.24 -15.12
N GLU A 40 -7.25 11.69 -15.47
CA GLU A 40 -7.08 10.52 -16.33
C GLU A 40 -7.19 9.21 -15.55
N GLN A 41 -6.74 9.23 -14.29
CA GLN A 41 -6.66 8.06 -13.41
C GLN A 41 -7.42 8.26 -12.09
N PRO A 42 -8.75 8.44 -12.12
CA PRO A 42 -9.52 8.62 -10.91
C PRO A 42 -9.84 7.30 -10.22
N TYR A 43 -9.91 7.31 -8.89
CA TYR A 43 -10.29 6.13 -8.13
C TYR A 43 -11.02 6.51 -6.84
N TYR A 44 -11.75 5.55 -6.29
CA TYR A 44 -12.21 5.58 -4.90
C TYR A 44 -11.25 4.80 -4.01
N THR A 45 -11.01 5.32 -2.81
CA THR A 45 -10.28 4.58 -1.78
C THR A 45 -11.03 3.31 -1.42
N ASN A 46 -10.31 2.20 -1.31
CA ASN A 46 -10.93 0.90 -1.13
C ASN A 46 -11.67 0.81 0.23
N SER A 47 -12.90 0.29 0.23
CA SER A 47 -13.68 0.02 1.45
C SER A 47 -13.72 1.23 2.40
N SER A 48 -13.22 1.08 3.63
CA SER A 48 -13.03 2.18 4.59
C SER A 48 -11.55 2.44 4.86
N GLN A 49 -10.68 2.22 3.86
CA GLN A 49 -9.27 2.58 3.98
C GLN A 49 -9.08 4.08 4.12
N LEU A 50 -7.96 4.49 4.72
CA LEU A 50 -7.51 5.87 4.66
C LEU A 50 -7.17 6.23 3.20
N PRO A 51 -7.36 7.50 2.79
CA PRO A 51 -6.89 7.98 1.51
C PRO A 51 -5.40 7.66 1.30
N VAL A 52 -5.01 7.36 0.06
CA VAL A 52 -3.61 7.11 -0.29
C VAL A 52 -2.77 8.34 0.09
N GLY A 53 -1.66 8.13 0.79
CA GLY A 53 -0.76 9.20 1.25
C GLY A 53 -1.28 10.02 2.44
N PHE A 54 -2.30 9.53 3.16
CA PHE A 54 -2.84 10.23 4.32
C PHE A 54 -1.83 10.36 5.47
N THR A 55 -1.10 9.29 5.79
CA THR A 55 -0.04 9.29 6.81
C THR A 55 1.01 8.23 6.48
N ASP A 56 2.25 8.52 6.84
CA ASP A 56 3.37 7.57 6.80
C ASP A 56 3.61 6.90 8.18
N ASP A 57 2.87 7.31 9.22
CA ASP A 57 2.94 6.69 10.54
C ASP A 57 2.00 5.47 10.61
N PRO A 58 2.53 4.24 10.72
CA PRO A 58 1.70 3.06 10.83
C PRO A 58 0.86 3.02 12.10
N PHE A 59 1.28 3.66 13.19
CA PHE A 59 0.49 3.69 14.43
C PHE A 59 -0.68 4.66 14.34
N GLU A 60 -0.50 5.82 13.70
CA GLU A 60 -1.62 6.70 13.37
C GLU A 60 -2.63 5.98 12.45
N ALA A 61 -2.13 5.26 11.44
CA ALA A 61 -2.99 4.47 10.56
C ALA A 61 -3.78 3.41 11.34
N LEU A 62 -3.13 2.68 12.25
CA LEU A 62 -3.78 1.70 13.13
C LEU A 62 -4.88 2.33 13.99
N GLU A 63 -4.60 3.45 14.65
CA GLU A 63 -5.53 4.17 15.52
C GLU A 63 -6.78 4.64 14.79
N ARG A 64 -6.60 5.24 13.61
CA ARG A 64 -7.72 5.76 12.81
C ARG A 64 -8.57 4.64 12.22
N GLN A 65 -7.95 3.50 11.89
CA GLN A 65 -8.62 2.42 11.19
C GLN A 65 -9.31 1.43 12.14
N GLU A 66 -8.81 1.22 13.35
CA GLU A 66 -9.38 0.23 14.27
C GLU A 66 -10.91 0.30 14.42
N PRO A 67 -11.54 1.48 14.65
CA PRO A 67 -12.99 1.55 14.88
C PRO A 67 -13.83 1.05 13.71
N LEU A 68 -13.36 1.28 12.48
CA LEU A 68 -14.06 0.90 11.24
C LEU A 68 -13.73 -0.53 10.83
N GLN A 69 -12.46 -0.91 10.90
CA GLN A 69 -12.03 -2.24 10.46
C GLN A 69 -12.67 -3.37 11.28
N ARG A 70 -12.96 -3.12 12.56
CA ARG A 70 -13.67 -4.06 13.45
C ARG A 70 -15.13 -4.28 13.12
N LYS A 71 -15.71 -3.48 12.22
CA LYS A 71 -17.11 -3.62 11.78
C LYS A 71 -17.26 -4.68 10.68
N TYR A 72 -16.18 -4.98 9.95
CA TYR A 72 -16.21 -6.05 8.95
C TYR A 72 -16.23 -7.40 9.63
N THR A 73 -17.24 -8.20 9.30
CA THR A 73 -17.43 -9.56 9.80
C THR A 73 -17.05 -10.61 8.76
N GLY A 74 -16.93 -10.20 7.49
CA GLY A 74 -16.63 -11.07 6.36
C GLY A 74 -15.18 -11.15 5.97
N GLY A 75 -14.43 -10.10 6.25
CA GLY A 75 -13.04 -9.98 5.87
C GLY A 75 -12.65 -8.53 5.76
N THR A 76 -11.47 -8.21 6.29
CA THR A 76 -10.77 -6.97 6.01
C THR A 76 -9.29 -7.17 6.21
N VAL A 77 -8.48 -6.30 5.64
CA VAL A 77 -7.03 -6.23 5.80
C VAL A 77 -6.62 -4.77 5.94
N LEU A 78 -5.74 -4.48 6.90
CA LEU A 78 -5.07 -3.17 6.95
C LEU A 78 -3.65 -3.31 6.41
N HIS A 79 -3.31 -2.49 5.42
CA HIS A 79 -1.97 -2.42 4.85
C HIS A 79 -1.14 -1.36 5.57
N LEU A 80 -0.05 -1.78 6.21
CA LEU A 80 0.96 -0.88 6.76
C LEU A 80 2.08 -0.75 5.72
N TYR A 81 2.06 0.33 4.96
CA TYR A 81 3.07 0.62 3.95
C TYR A 81 4.31 1.24 4.60
N MET A 82 5.48 0.67 4.34
CA MET A 82 6.77 1.19 4.83
C MET A 82 7.55 1.78 3.65
N SER A 83 8.03 3.00 3.80
CA SER A 83 8.82 3.70 2.78
C SER A 83 10.16 3.00 2.48
N GLU A 84 10.66 2.23 3.44
CA GLU A 84 11.90 1.46 3.34
C GLU A 84 11.74 0.06 3.95
N PRO A 85 12.63 -0.89 3.65
CA PRO A 85 12.70 -2.17 4.33
C PRO A 85 12.89 -2.00 5.84
N LEU A 86 12.24 -2.85 6.63
CA LEU A 86 12.47 -2.93 8.06
C LEU A 86 13.92 -3.34 8.32
N SER A 87 14.51 -2.78 9.38
CA SER A 87 15.91 -3.01 9.74
C SER A 87 16.26 -4.48 10.02
N SER A 88 15.29 -5.28 10.49
CA SER A 88 15.45 -6.71 10.71
C SER A 88 14.11 -7.45 10.77
N ALA A 89 14.17 -8.78 10.69
CA ALA A 89 13.02 -9.65 10.93
C ALA A 89 12.47 -9.50 12.37
N GLU A 90 13.34 -9.24 13.34
CA GLU A 90 12.96 -8.98 14.74
C GLU A 90 12.20 -7.65 14.88
N ALA A 91 12.63 -6.61 14.16
CA ALA A 91 11.91 -5.33 14.12
C ALA A 91 10.51 -5.50 13.52
N CYS A 92 10.39 -6.26 12.42
CA CYS A 92 9.10 -6.61 11.81
C CYS A 92 8.22 -7.40 12.80
N SER A 93 8.78 -8.43 13.45
CA SER A 93 8.06 -9.23 14.45
C SER A 93 7.55 -8.37 15.61
N THR A 94 8.37 -7.43 16.08
CA THR A 94 8.01 -6.48 17.14
C THR A 94 6.88 -5.55 16.70
N LEU A 95 6.92 -5.04 15.47
CA LEU A 95 5.86 -4.21 14.91
C LEU A 95 4.54 -4.97 14.84
N VAL A 96 4.54 -6.18 14.27
CA VAL A 96 3.35 -7.03 14.17
C VAL A 96 2.79 -7.34 15.55
N ARG A 97 3.65 -7.72 16.51
CA ARG A 97 3.24 -7.96 17.90
C ARG A 97 2.58 -6.73 18.50
N ARG A 98 3.16 -5.55 18.36
CA ARG A 98 2.60 -4.30 18.88
C ARG A 98 1.25 -3.97 18.25
N ALA A 99 1.12 -4.13 16.93
CA ALA A 99 -0.14 -3.91 16.23
C ALA A 99 -1.25 -4.85 16.76
N LEU A 100 -0.98 -6.15 16.86
CA LEU A 100 -1.98 -7.13 17.28
C LEU A 100 -2.26 -7.13 18.79
N THR A 101 -1.35 -6.63 19.62
CA THR A 101 -1.55 -6.55 21.07
C THR A 101 -2.33 -5.29 21.48
N ASN A 102 -2.11 -4.17 20.78
CA ASN A 102 -2.70 -2.88 21.15
C ASN A 102 -3.98 -2.55 20.37
N TYR A 103 -4.18 -3.14 19.19
CA TYR A 103 -5.34 -2.87 18.34
C TYR A 103 -6.09 -4.16 18.02
N ARG A 104 -7.42 -4.11 17.99
CA ARG A 104 -8.24 -5.28 17.68
C ARG A 104 -8.49 -5.41 16.18
N LEU A 105 -7.42 -5.48 15.40
CA LEU A 105 -7.50 -5.66 13.94
C LEU A 105 -7.42 -7.14 13.57
N PRO A 106 -8.31 -7.63 12.68
CA PRO A 106 -8.37 -9.06 12.35
C PRO A 106 -7.21 -9.51 11.46
N TYR A 107 -6.70 -8.62 10.61
CA TYR A 107 -5.64 -8.94 9.66
C TYR A 107 -4.87 -7.67 9.28
N VAL A 108 -3.54 -7.74 9.42
CA VAL A 108 -2.60 -6.69 9.03
C VAL A 108 -1.55 -7.25 8.09
N THR A 109 -1.05 -6.40 7.19
CA THR A 109 0.14 -6.68 6.37
C THR A 109 1.17 -5.58 6.57
N VAL A 110 2.44 -5.93 6.44
CA VAL A 110 3.55 -4.97 6.47
C VAL A 110 4.23 -5.03 5.11
N THR A 111 4.14 -3.94 4.36
CA THR A 111 4.57 -3.90 2.95
C THR A 111 5.68 -2.87 2.79
N PRO A 112 6.96 -3.28 2.76
CA PRO A 112 8.06 -2.36 2.51
C PRO A 112 8.21 -2.04 1.03
N THR A 113 8.70 -0.84 0.75
CA THR A 113 9.07 -0.41 -0.60
C THR A 113 10.47 -0.93 -0.95
N PHE A 114 10.58 -1.59 -2.09
CA PHE A 114 11.85 -2.04 -2.67
C PHE A 114 11.77 -1.99 -4.20
N SER A 115 12.94 -1.97 -4.84
CA SER A 115 13.09 -2.02 -6.29
C SER A 115 13.86 -3.26 -6.70
N ILE A 116 13.64 -3.78 -7.90
CA ILE A 116 14.34 -4.96 -8.41
C ILE A 116 15.22 -4.55 -9.59
N CYS A 117 16.52 -4.73 -9.45
CA CYS A 117 17.48 -4.64 -10.54
C CYS A 117 17.70 -6.02 -11.17
N PRO A 118 17.63 -6.16 -12.51
CA PRO A 118 17.95 -7.43 -13.19
C PRO A 118 19.38 -7.94 -12.93
N THR A 119 20.31 -7.05 -12.56
CA THR A 119 21.72 -7.38 -12.30
C THR A 119 22.00 -7.57 -10.80
N HIS A 120 21.49 -6.67 -9.96
CA HIS A 120 21.83 -6.63 -8.53
C HIS A 120 20.75 -7.18 -7.59
N GLY A 121 19.59 -7.58 -8.12
CA GLY A 121 18.47 -8.07 -7.33
C GLY A 121 17.76 -6.97 -6.53
N TYR A 122 17.40 -7.27 -5.29
CA TYR A 122 16.65 -6.36 -4.41
C TYR A 122 17.46 -5.12 -4.01
N LEU A 123 16.82 -3.96 -4.13
CA LEU A 123 17.30 -2.66 -3.71
C LEU A 123 16.32 -2.08 -2.68
N ALA A 124 16.84 -1.54 -1.58
CA ALA A 124 16.01 -0.90 -0.56
C ALA A 124 15.40 0.41 -1.08
N GLY A 125 14.09 0.58 -0.95
CA GLY A 125 13.38 1.78 -1.38
C GLY A 125 13.05 1.83 -2.87
N ARG A 126 12.48 2.96 -3.30
CA ARG A 126 12.10 3.24 -4.69
C ARG A 126 13.29 3.80 -5.47
N HIS A 127 13.67 3.11 -6.55
CA HIS A 127 14.74 3.50 -7.47
C HIS A 127 14.22 3.37 -8.90
N ASP A 128 14.17 4.47 -9.64
CA ASP A 128 13.82 4.46 -11.07
C ASP A 128 14.96 3.85 -11.91
N TYR A 129 16.21 3.99 -11.44
CA TYR A 129 17.42 3.38 -12.01
C TYR A 129 18.28 2.76 -10.91
N CYS A 130 18.95 1.64 -11.20
CA CYS A 130 19.79 0.98 -10.19
C CYS A 130 21.05 1.82 -9.90
N PRO A 131 21.22 2.31 -8.66
CA PRO A 131 22.37 3.16 -8.32
C PRO A 131 23.70 2.41 -8.46
N ARG A 132 23.70 1.08 -8.25
CA ARG A 132 24.88 0.23 -8.42
C ARG A 132 25.28 0.08 -9.89
N CYS A 133 24.30 -0.14 -10.79
CA CYS A 133 24.57 -0.18 -12.23
C CYS A 133 25.13 1.15 -12.73
N ASP A 134 24.60 2.26 -12.24
CA ASP A 134 25.04 3.59 -12.65
C ASP A 134 26.48 3.85 -12.19
N GLU A 135 26.82 3.48 -10.95
CA GLU A 135 28.18 3.58 -10.44
C GLU A 135 29.16 2.71 -11.24
N GLU A 136 28.80 1.46 -11.56
CA GLU A 136 29.60 0.55 -12.39
C GLU A 136 29.86 1.12 -13.79
N ARG A 137 28.83 1.71 -14.41
CA ARG A 137 28.93 2.37 -15.73
C ARG A 137 29.81 3.60 -15.69
N LEU A 138 29.68 4.43 -14.66
CA LEU A 138 30.52 5.61 -14.45
C LEU A 138 31.99 5.20 -14.23
N ALA A 139 32.24 4.17 -13.42
CA ALA A 139 33.57 3.63 -13.20
C ALA A 139 34.19 3.07 -14.50
N ALA A 140 33.41 2.35 -15.30
CA ALA A 140 33.85 1.86 -16.60
C ALA A 140 34.19 3.00 -17.57
N LYS A 141 33.38 4.06 -17.61
CA LYS A 141 33.64 5.26 -18.42
C LYS A 141 34.93 5.96 -17.99
N ARG A 142 35.14 6.14 -16.67
CA ARG A 142 36.37 6.74 -16.13
C ARG A 142 37.61 5.94 -16.51
N ARG A 143 37.57 4.61 -16.41
CA ARG A 143 38.68 3.74 -16.82
C ARG A 143 39.01 3.86 -18.31
N ARG A 144 38.00 3.93 -19.18
CA ARG A 144 38.21 4.12 -20.63
C ARG A 144 38.84 5.46 -20.96
N LEU A 145 38.40 6.54 -20.30
CA LEU A 145 38.95 7.88 -20.51
C LEU A 145 40.39 8.00 -20.00
N ALA A 146 40.76 7.30 -18.92
CA ALA A 146 42.13 7.30 -18.40
C ALA A 146 43.10 6.45 -19.24
N ALA A 147 42.58 5.54 -20.06
CA ALA A 147 43.36 4.67 -20.94
C ALA A 147 43.50 5.21 -22.39
N ALA A 148 42.84 6.33 -22.69
CA ALA A 148 42.90 7.05 -23.97
C ALA A 148 43.83 8.25 -23.84
#